data_AF-A0A7R9LSH1-F1
#
_entry.id   AF-A0A7R9LSH1-F1
#
_cell.length_a   1.000
_cell.length_b   1.000
_cell.length_c   1.000
_cell.angle_alpha   90.00
_cell.angle_beta   90.00
_cell.angle_gamma   90.00
#
_symmetry.space_group_name_H-M   'P 1'
#
loop_
_entity.id
_entity.type
_entity.pdbx_description
1 polymer ?
#
loop_
_entity_poly.entity_id
_entity_poly.type
_entity_poly.pdbx_seq_one_letter_code
_entity_poly.pdbx_strand_id
1 'polypeptide(L)'
;MKAIIDFANNWLQKREVWDVISCETVGDIITVKFSKGGTVTYKKLLTTYSINDEGLLSQWGASYDTLVSEGTACFRVKLLRLWVRPFDSSEFNDKVRPIVPQIQFRDFEPQILDSSSNRFESIDEVVARLNGAINAEVITGKILNVQTLACSATPDWEIDSQTNVSDSWVGRIVYVLRVFYMLGPINEEEVGLADFVPQYLEGGVFRKPKFESQSCVLRNASKWLSENPEINFCSAMSLDVKLKSMVSIDTKRMSFRRGTGDFIRILRIAYTKPREVSADIPISSTLPPPPPVYLEHRVFALHMDYSEIKCTINYFMGRDEWRTSQEQYKWLLLSCETVPVFANNGLKTSLESISDHSFQTLLSSNYTLCCSEYFALKLYYDVGYYGIDHLGVATGTGLPTSLYMREDQAFEPYIKVIDRTDNHIVGHTLDSIT
;
A
#
# COMPACT_ATOMS: atom_id res chain seq x y z
N MET A 1 0.95 -16.01 5.42
CA MET A 1 0.90 -14.70 6.10
C MET A 1 0.89 -14.80 7.62
N LYS A 2 0.10 -15.69 8.24
CA LYS A 2 -0.01 -15.84 9.70
C LYS A 2 1.33 -15.84 10.46
N ALA A 3 2.29 -16.69 10.05
CA ALA A 3 3.60 -16.73 10.70
C ALA A 3 4.38 -15.40 10.66
N ILE A 4 4.20 -14.60 9.62
CA ILE A 4 4.85 -13.27 9.48
C ILE A 4 4.21 -12.28 10.45
N ILE A 5 2.89 -12.35 10.62
CA ILE A 5 2.14 -11.53 11.58
C ILE A 5 2.49 -11.90 13.02
N ASP A 6 2.59 -13.21 13.33
CA ASP A 6 3.02 -13.67 14.65
C ASP A 6 4.42 -13.15 14.97
N PHE A 7 5.34 -13.18 14.00
CA PHE A 7 6.67 -12.60 14.16
C PHE A 7 6.62 -11.08 14.40
N ALA A 8 5.83 -10.35 13.62
CA ALA A 8 5.64 -8.91 13.78
C ALA A 8 5.13 -8.55 15.18
N ASN A 9 4.13 -9.28 15.67
CA ASN A 9 3.59 -9.10 17.02
C ASN A 9 4.63 -9.39 18.10
N ASN A 10 5.41 -10.46 17.95
CA ASN A 10 6.53 -10.76 18.86
C ASN A 10 7.61 -9.67 18.84
N TRP A 11 7.81 -9.01 17.70
CA TRP A 11 8.73 -7.89 17.58
C TRP A 11 8.20 -6.62 18.28
N LEU A 12 6.92 -6.31 18.12
CA LEU A 12 6.22 -5.18 18.77
C LEU A 12 6.17 -5.35 20.30
N GLN A 13 5.90 -6.56 20.79
CA GLN A 13 5.91 -6.88 22.23
C GLN A 13 7.25 -6.58 22.91
N LYS A 14 8.36 -6.72 22.18
CA LYS A 14 9.70 -6.41 22.70
C LYS A 14 10.03 -4.91 22.65
N ARG A 15 9.11 -4.09 22.15
CA ARG A 15 9.32 -2.70 21.74
C ARG A 15 8.08 -1.86 22.03
N GLU A 16 7.74 -1.77 23.31
CA GLU A 16 6.55 -1.06 23.82
C GLU A 16 6.51 0.44 23.43
N VAL A 17 7.64 1.02 23.01
CA VAL A 17 7.75 2.42 22.58
C VAL A 17 7.40 2.66 21.12
N TRP A 18 6.83 1.68 20.40
CA TRP A 18 6.50 1.81 18.99
C TRP A 18 4.99 1.63 18.74
N ASP A 19 4.42 2.58 18.01
CA ASP A 19 3.05 2.55 17.51
C ASP A 19 3.04 2.15 16.03
N VAL A 20 2.01 1.44 15.59
CA VAL A 20 1.85 0.97 14.22
C VAL A 20 0.96 1.94 13.47
N ILE A 21 1.55 2.63 12.49
CA ILE A 21 0.82 3.56 11.62
C ILE A 21 0.05 2.80 10.55
N SER A 22 0.73 1.89 9.86
CA SER A 22 0.16 1.11 8.76
C SER A 22 0.99 -0.14 8.51
N CYS A 23 0.45 -1.07 7.74
CA CYS A 23 1.18 -2.21 7.22
C CYS A 23 0.62 -2.65 5.88
N GLU A 24 1.45 -3.33 5.08
CA GLU A 24 1.04 -3.85 3.77
C GLU A 24 1.68 -5.22 3.50
N THR A 25 1.00 -6.03 2.70
CA THR A 25 1.64 -7.19 2.06
C THR A 25 2.45 -6.70 0.88
N VAL A 26 3.73 -7.08 0.82
CA VAL A 26 4.60 -6.82 -0.32
C VAL A 26 4.97 -8.15 -0.97
N GLY A 27 4.82 -8.25 -2.28
CA GLY A 27 5.42 -9.34 -3.06
C GLY A 27 6.85 -8.95 -3.44
N ASP A 28 7.81 -9.83 -3.21
CA ASP A 28 9.21 -9.64 -3.63
C ASP A 28 9.76 -10.90 -4.30
N ILE A 29 10.82 -10.74 -5.08
CA ILE A 29 11.56 -11.83 -5.72
C ILE A 29 12.92 -11.93 -5.03
N ILE A 30 13.13 -13.03 -4.32
CA ILE A 30 14.42 -13.38 -3.72
C ILE A 30 15.18 -14.26 -4.72
N THR A 31 16.31 -13.77 -5.21
CA THR A 31 17.21 -14.55 -6.06
C THR A 31 18.28 -15.23 -5.20
N VAL A 32 18.44 -16.53 -5.43
CA VAL A 32 19.24 -17.45 -4.65
C VAL A 32 20.26 -18.08 -5.56
N LYS A 33 21.53 -17.74 -5.34
CA LYS A 33 22.63 -18.30 -6.09
C LYS A 33 23.24 -19.46 -5.30
N PHE A 34 23.20 -20.65 -5.89
CA PHE A 34 23.89 -21.83 -5.41
C PHE A 34 25.32 -21.81 -5.94
N SER A 35 26.29 -21.80 -5.02
CA SER A 35 27.70 -21.98 -5.39
C SER A 35 28.09 -23.46 -5.38
N LYS A 36 29.10 -23.82 -6.19
CA LYS A 36 29.71 -25.17 -6.16
C LYS A 36 30.39 -25.35 -4.79
N GLY A 37 29.77 -26.13 -3.91
CA GLY A 37 30.21 -26.34 -2.53
C GLY A 37 29.09 -26.31 -1.49
N GLY A 38 27.83 -26.09 -1.89
CA GLY A 38 26.68 -26.10 -0.98
C GLY A 38 26.44 -24.77 -0.26
N THR A 39 27.34 -23.78 -0.42
CA THR A 39 27.10 -22.43 0.10
C THR A 39 26.04 -21.74 -0.75
N VAL A 40 24.91 -21.42 -0.13
CA VAL A 40 23.82 -20.69 -0.78
C VAL A 40 23.96 -19.22 -0.47
N THR A 41 24.23 -18.42 -1.50
CA THR A 41 24.34 -16.96 -1.38
C THR A 41 23.07 -16.33 -1.93
N TYR A 42 22.31 -15.64 -1.08
CA TYR A 42 21.09 -14.97 -1.48
C TYR A 42 21.42 -13.52 -1.79
N LYS A 43 21.02 -13.04 -2.98
CA LYS A 43 21.08 -11.61 -3.31
C LYS A 43 19.66 -11.09 -3.30
N LYS A 44 19.24 -10.46 -2.19
CA LYS A 44 18.08 -9.56 -2.21
C LYS A 44 18.47 -8.34 -3.04
N LEU A 45 17.49 -7.75 -3.73
CA LEU A 45 17.68 -6.48 -4.45
C LEU A 45 18.19 -5.33 -3.54
N LEU A 46 18.23 -5.51 -2.22
CA LEU A 46 18.73 -4.53 -1.24
C LEU A 46 19.68 -5.11 -0.15
N THR A 47 19.99 -6.42 -0.12
CA THR A 47 20.88 -7.00 0.92
C THR A 47 21.36 -8.41 0.55
N THR A 48 22.64 -8.72 0.77
CA THR A 48 23.17 -10.09 0.59
C THR A 48 23.07 -10.83 1.93
N TYR A 49 22.45 -12.01 1.95
CA TYR A 49 22.44 -12.89 3.13
C TYR A 49 23.19 -14.19 2.83
N SER A 50 24.02 -14.61 3.79
CA SER A 50 24.59 -15.96 3.83
C SER A 50 23.79 -16.75 4.85
N ILE A 51 23.02 -17.74 4.40
CA ILE A 51 22.28 -18.65 5.27
C ILE A 51 22.88 -20.04 5.04
N ASN A 52 23.46 -20.63 6.08
CA ASN A 52 24.05 -21.97 6.05
C ASN A 52 23.06 -23.07 6.45
N ASP A 53 21.75 -22.81 6.38
CA ASP A 53 20.74 -23.67 6.98
C ASP A 53 19.74 -24.22 5.95
N GLU A 54 19.86 -25.51 5.63
CA GLU A 54 19.01 -26.23 4.68
C GLU A 54 17.54 -26.34 5.15
N GLY A 55 17.27 -26.13 6.45
CA GLY A 55 15.92 -26.20 7.02
C GLY A 55 14.98 -25.07 6.61
N LEU A 56 15.50 -23.95 6.12
CA LEU A 56 14.73 -22.74 5.78
C LEU A 56 13.97 -22.86 4.45
N LEU A 57 14.54 -23.56 3.48
CA LEU A 57 13.95 -23.70 2.14
C LEU A 57 12.65 -24.52 2.13
N SER A 58 12.52 -25.50 3.02
CA SER A 58 11.30 -26.32 3.14
C SER A 58 10.15 -25.60 3.87
N GLN A 59 10.45 -24.62 4.72
CA GLN A 59 9.45 -23.86 5.49
C GLN A 59 8.82 -22.68 4.73
N TRP A 60 9.47 -22.22 3.65
CA TRP A 60 9.02 -21.04 2.89
C TRP A 60 7.84 -21.33 1.96
N GLY A 61 7.35 -22.57 1.87
CA GLY A 61 6.22 -22.93 1.02
C GLY A 61 6.46 -22.56 -0.45
N ALA A 62 7.73 -22.53 -0.89
CA ALA A 62 8.10 -22.15 -2.22
C ALA A 62 7.55 -23.17 -3.23
N SER A 63 6.57 -22.76 -4.03
CA SER A 63 6.19 -23.49 -5.24
C SER A 63 7.31 -23.36 -6.27
N TYR A 64 7.80 -24.49 -6.78
CA TYR A 64 8.91 -24.55 -7.72
C TYR A 64 8.44 -24.25 -9.15
N ASP A 65 8.47 -23.00 -9.58
CA ASP A 65 8.54 -22.66 -11.01
C ASP A 65 10.00 -22.35 -11.38
N THR A 66 10.76 -23.42 -11.57
CA THR A 66 12.21 -23.37 -11.67
C THR A 66 12.66 -23.01 -13.09
N LEU A 67 13.01 -21.74 -13.34
CA LEU A 67 13.92 -21.36 -14.43
C LEU A 67 15.35 -21.73 -14.04
N VAL A 68 15.71 -23.01 -14.20
CA VAL A 68 17.08 -23.49 -13.92
C VAL A 68 17.97 -23.14 -15.11
N SER A 69 18.65 -22.01 -15.04
CA SER A 69 19.89 -21.79 -15.79
C SER A 69 20.98 -21.40 -14.80
N GLU A 70 22.06 -22.19 -14.76
CA GLU A 70 23.29 -21.90 -14.01
C GLU A 70 23.11 -21.55 -12.51
N GLY A 71 22.64 -22.52 -11.71
CA GLY A 71 22.78 -22.46 -10.26
C GLY A 71 22.12 -21.26 -9.59
N THR A 72 21.09 -20.67 -10.19
CA THR A 72 20.32 -19.59 -9.58
C THR A 72 18.84 -19.98 -9.54
N ALA A 73 18.22 -20.01 -8.35
CA ALA A 73 16.76 -20.08 -8.19
C ALA A 73 16.21 -18.72 -7.81
N CYS A 74 15.05 -18.36 -8.34
CA CYS A 74 14.32 -17.18 -7.89
C CYS A 74 13.07 -17.66 -7.14
N PHE A 75 12.91 -17.23 -5.90
CA PHE A 75 11.71 -17.49 -5.11
C PHE A 75 10.89 -16.22 -5.02
N ARG A 76 9.57 -16.35 -5.17
CA ARG A 76 8.66 -15.28 -4.82
C ARG A 76 8.27 -15.43 -3.37
N VAL A 77 8.37 -14.34 -2.63
CA VAL A 77 7.98 -14.30 -1.23
C VAL A 77 6.94 -13.23 -0.98
N LYS A 78 6.06 -13.50 -0.02
CA LYS A 78 5.20 -12.49 0.58
C LYS A 78 5.89 -12.00 1.84
N LEU A 79 6.01 -10.69 1.93
CA LEU A 79 6.58 -10.00 3.08
C LEU A 79 5.50 -9.13 3.71
N LEU A 80 5.67 -8.83 4.99
CA LEU A 80 4.92 -7.79 5.67
C LEU A 80 5.85 -6.59 5.85
N ARG A 81 5.42 -5.44 5.34
CA ARG A 81 6.07 -4.17 5.64
C ARG A 81 5.28 -3.50 6.75
N LEU A 82 5.96 -3.16 7.85
CA LEU A 82 5.39 -2.37 8.94
C LEU A 82 5.88 -0.93 8.86
N TRP A 83 4.97 0.00 9.13
CA TRP A 83 5.25 1.41 9.33
C TRP A 83 4.97 1.73 10.78
N VAL A 84 6.03 2.09 11.47
CA VAL A 84 5.97 2.36 12.90
C VAL A 84 6.50 3.74 13.19
N ARG A 85 6.00 4.34 14.27
CA ARG A 85 6.53 5.57 14.84
C ARG A 85 6.86 5.34 16.31
N PRO A 86 7.84 6.08 16.86
CA PRO A 86 7.98 6.15 18.29
C PRO A 86 6.67 6.63 18.91
N PHE A 87 6.32 6.03 20.03
CA PHE A 87 5.20 6.43 20.85
C PHE A 87 5.51 7.78 21.49
N ASP A 88 4.57 8.72 21.43
CA ASP A 88 4.73 9.99 22.09
C ASP A 88 4.33 9.85 23.56
N SER A 89 5.33 9.87 24.45
CA SER A 89 5.09 9.78 25.89
C SER A 89 4.26 10.94 26.43
N SER A 90 4.18 12.07 25.71
CA SER A 90 3.38 13.22 26.12
C SER A 90 1.86 13.00 25.96
N GLU A 91 1.44 12.07 25.08
CA GLU A 91 0.03 11.77 24.84
C GLU A 91 -0.62 10.98 25.99
N PHE A 92 0.17 10.41 26.90
CA PHE A 92 -0.33 9.57 27.99
C PHE A 92 -0.08 10.22 29.35
N ASN A 93 -1.17 10.45 30.09
CA ASN A 93 -1.07 10.62 31.55
C ASN A 93 -0.40 9.37 32.14
N ASP A 94 0.65 9.56 32.93
CA ASP A 94 1.63 8.59 33.50
C ASP A 94 1.12 7.25 34.11
N LYS A 95 -0.19 6.96 34.06
CA LYS A 95 -0.82 5.86 34.81
C LYS A 95 -1.30 4.68 33.98
N VAL A 96 -1.31 4.75 32.65
CA VAL A 96 -1.77 3.62 31.81
C VAL A 96 -0.67 3.24 30.83
N ARG A 97 -0.05 2.06 31.04
CA ARG A 97 0.85 1.49 30.03
C ARG A 97 0.04 1.27 28.74
N PRO A 98 0.51 1.74 27.58
CA PRO A 98 -0.16 1.47 26.33
C PRO A 98 -0.28 -0.04 26.14
N ILE A 99 -1.47 -0.49 25.73
CA ILE A 99 -1.69 -1.87 25.31
C ILE A 99 -0.76 -2.10 24.12
N VAL A 100 0.11 -3.10 24.22
CA VAL A 100 1.02 -3.45 23.13
C VAL A 100 0.18 -3.74 21.88
N PRO A 101 0.44 -3.05 20.75
CA PRO A 101 -0.35 -3.25 19.54
C PRO A 101 -0.22 -4.69 19.06
N GLN A 102 -1.36 -5.37 18.91
CA GLN A 102 -1.43 -6.70 18.32
C GLN A 102 -2.11 -6.61 16.96
N ILE A 103 -1.31 -6.76 15.90
CA ILE A 103 -1.77 -6.74 14.52
C ILE A 103 -2.40 -8.09 14.20
N GLN A 104 -3.54 -8.05 13.52
CA GLN A 104 -4.20 -9.17 12.88
C GLN A 104 -4.49 -8.84 11.43
N PHE A 105 -4.84 -9.86 10.66
CA PHE A 105 -5.27 -9.68 9.28
C PHE A 105 -6.40 -10.65 8.94
N ARG A 106 -7.21 -10.28 7.95
CA ARG A 106 -8.25 -11.16 7.39
C ARG A 106 -8.39 -10.92 5.90
N ASP A 107 -8.56 -12.01 5.17
CA ASP A 107 -8.78 -11.99 3.73
C ASP A 107 -10.25 -12.20 3.40
N PHE A 108 -10.72 -11.45 2.42
CA PHE A 108 -12.04 -11.52 1.83
C PHE A 108 -11.88 -11.86 0.35
N GLU A 109 -11.78 -13.16 0.10
CA GLU A 109 -11.76 -13.73 -1.24
C GLU A 109 -13.16 -13.58 -1.86
N PRO A 110 -13.28 -13.09 -3.11
CA PRO A 110 -14.56 -12.98 -3.78
C PRO A 110 -15.12 -14.38 -4.07
N GLN A 111 -16.41 -14.57 -3.84
CA GLN A 111 -17.10 -15.82 -4.12
C GLN A 111 -17.49 -15.91 -5.60
N ILE A 112 -17.51 -17.12 -6.15
CA ILE A 112 -17.99 -17.37 -7.50
C ILE A 112 -19.52 -17.37 -7.46
N LEU A 113 -20.15 -16.38 -8.10
CA LEU A 113 -21.60 -16.25 -8.20
C LEU A 113 -22.19 -17.13 -9.31
N ASP A 114 -21.42 -17.38 -10.36
CA ASP A 114 -21.81 -18.24 -11.48
C ASP A 114 -20.56 -18.90 -12.07
N SER A 115 -20.46 -20.22 -11.87
CA SER A 115 -19.33 -21.04 -12.35
C SER A 115 -19.29 -21.16 -13.87
N SER A 116 -20.43 -21.03 -14.56
CA SER A 116 -20.47 -21.14 -16.02
C SER A 116 -19.87 -19.91 -16.72
N SER A 117 -20.12 -18.72 -16.17
CA SER A 117 -19.55 -17.46 -16.67
C SER A 117 -18.25 -17.05 -15.97
N ASN A 118 -17.85 -17.79 -14.92
CA ASN A 118 -16.76 -17.43 -14.01
C ASN A 118 -16.95 -16.01 -13.44
N ARG A 119 -18.20 -15.67 -13.11
CA ARG A 119 -18.53 -14.39 -12.51
C ARG A 119 -18.29 -14.49 -11.01
N PHE A 120 -17.47 -13.58 -10.51
CA PHE A 120 -17.19 -13.39 -9.10
C PHE A 120 -18.08 -12.29 -8.52
N GLU A 121 -18.19 -12.25 -7.19
CA GLU A 121 -18.63 -11.05 -6.46
C GLU A 121 -17.90 -9.81 -6.98
N SER A 122 -18.64 -8.72 -7.08
CA SER A 122 -18.11 -7.37 -7.27
C SER A 122 -17.39 -6.89 -6.01
N ILE A 123 -16.56 -5.87 -6.15
CA ILE A 123 -15.88 -5.25 -5.00
C ILE A 123 -16.86 -4.79 -3.92
N ASP A 124 -18.02 -4.25 -4.31
CA ASP A 124 -19.04 -3.75 -3.38
C ASP A 124 -19.62 -4.88 -2.52
N GLU A 125 -19.87 -6.05 -3.12
CA GLU A 125 -20.35 -7.24 -2.40
C GLU A 125 -19.29 -7.77 -1.42
N VAL A 126 -18.01 -7.75 -1.82
CA VAL A 126 -16.89 -8.12 -0.93
C VAL A 126 -16.75 -7.12 0.22
N VAL A 127 -16.90 -5.81 -0.04
CA VAL A 127 -16.90 -4.76 1.01
C VAL A 127 -18.09 -4.92 1.94
N ALA A 128 -19.29 -5.21 1.43
CA ALA A 128 -20.46 -5.47 2.26
C ALA A 128 -20.24 -6.66 3.20
N ARG A 129 -19.58 -7.72 2.72
CA ARG A 129 -19.22 -8.90 3.54
C ARG A 129 -18.12 -8.59 4.55
N LEU A 130 -17.16 -7.73 4.20
CA LEU A 130 -16.18 -7.18 5.14
C LEU A 130 -16.86 -6.43 6.27
N ASN A 131 -17.76 -5.49 5.95
CA ASN A 131 -18.50 -4.73 6.95
C ASN A 131 -19.43 -5.63 7.78
N GLY A 132 -20.00 -6.66 7.18
CA GLY A 132 -20.73 -7.71 7.91
C GLY A 132 -19.85 -8.44 8.94
N ALA A 133 -18.58 -8.71 8.63
CA ALA A 133 -17.65 -9.31 9.58
C ALA A 133 -17.22 -8.35 10.70
N ILE A 134 -17.09 -7.05 10.42
CA ILE A 134 -16.88 -6.01 11.44
C ILE A 134 -18.10 -5.95 12.37
N ASN A 135 -19.31 -5.93 11.80
CA ASN A 135 -20.57 -5.87 12.55
C ASN A 135 -20.79 -7.11 13.42
N ALA A 136 -20.35 -8.28 12.96
CA ALA A 136 -20.41 -9.54 13.70
C ALA A 136 -19.26 -9.70 14.72
N GLU A 137 -18.48 -8.65 14.99
CA GLU A 137 -17.35 -8.62 15.92
C GLU A 137 -16.26 -9.66 15.59
N VAL A 138 -16.17 -10.05 14.32
CA VAL A 138 -15.13 -10.96 13.82
C VAL A 138 -13.82 -10.20 13.56
N ILE A 139 -13.93 -8.91 13.23
CA ILE A 139 -12.83 -7.94 13.17
C ILE A 139 -13.09 -6.90 14.26
N THR A 140 -12.22 -6.85 15.26
CA THR A 140 -12.31 -5.90 16.40
C THR A 140 -11.11 -4.97 16.42
N GLY A 141 -11.31 -3.76 16.93
CA GLY A 141 -10.29 -2.72 17.03
C GLY A 141 -10.08 -1.93 15.74
N LYS A 142 -8.93 -1.25 15.65
CA LYS A 142 -8.66 -0.21 14.65
C LYS A 142 -8.25 -0.82 13.31
N ILE A 143 -8.90 -0.43 12.23
CA ILE A 143 -8.44 -0.78 10.87
C ILE A 143 -7.14 -0.01 10.59
N LEU A 144 -6.08 -0.73 10.23
CA LEU A 144 -4.78 -0.16 9.88
C LEU A 144 -4.64 0.07 8.38
N ASN A 145 -5.10 -0.88 7.58
CA ASN A 145 -4.98 -0.84 6.13
C ASN A 145 -5.99 -1.81 5.50
N VAL A 146 -6.52 -1.44 4.34
CA VAL A 146 -7.31 -2.32 3.47
C VAL A 146 -6.60 -2.38 2.12
N GLN A 147 -6.15 -3.58 1.77
CA GLN A 147 -5.32 -3.82 0.60
C GLN A 147 -6.09 -4.62 -0.45
N THR A 148 -6.06 -4.19 -1.72
CA THR A 148 -6.53 -4.99 -2.85
C THR A 148 -5.36 -5.81 -3.42
N LEU A 149 -5.34 -7.11 -3.16
CA LEU A 149 -4.28 -8.03 -3.58
C LEU A 149 -4.61 -8.71 -4.90
N ALA A 150 -3.69 -8.68 -5.85
CA ALA A 150 -3.79 -9.48 -7.08
C ALA A 150 -3.27 -10.91 -6.84
N CYS A 151 -4.16 -11.90 -6.94
CA CYS A 151 -3.84 -13.32 -6.79
C CYS A 151 -3.99 -14.05 -8.12
N SER A 152 -3.01 -14.89 -8.48
CA SER A 152 -3.17 -15.86 -9.56
C SER A 152 -4.20 -16.91 -9.17
N ALA A 153 -5.09 -17.24 -10.09
CA ALA A 153 -6.07 -18.31 -9.96
C ALA A 153 -5.70 -19.50 -10.84
N THR A 154 -6.10 -20.70 -10.41
CA THR A 154 -5.91 -21.95 -11.17
C THR A 154 -6.72 -21.94 -12.47
N PRO A 155 -6.51 -22.91 -13.37
CA PRO A 155 -7.39 -23.14 -14.53
C PRO A 155 -8.84 -23.46 -14.20
N ASP A 156 -9.20 -23.62 -12.93
CA ASP A 156 -10.58 -23.76 -12.45
C ASP A 156 -11.04 -22.56 -11.61
N TRP A 157 -10.28 -21.46 -11.67
CA TRP A 157 -10.53 -20.21 -10.94
C TRP A 157 -10.46 -20.33 -9.41
N GLU A 158 -9.80 -21.35 -8.90
CA GLU A 158 -9.48 -21.47 -7.48
C GLU A 158 -8.35 -20.53 -7.11
N ILE A 159 -8.41 -19.94 -5.91
CA ILE A 159 -7.43 -19.00 -5.40
C ILE A 159 -6.97 -19.39 -4.00
N ASP A 160 -5.71 -19.08 -3.70
CA ASP A 160 -5.17 -19.12 -2.34
C ASP A 160 -4.45 -17.79 -2.06
N SER A 161 -5.12 -16.91 -1.32
CA SER A 161 -4.58 -15.60 -0.94
C SER A 161 -3.33 -15.69 -0.04
N GLN A 162 -3.05 -16.85 0.57
CA GLN A 162 -1.92 -17.08 1.45
C GLN A 162 -0.67 -17.44 0.66
N THR A 163 -0.79 -18.27 -0.37
CA THR A 163 0.37 -18.77 -1.14
C THR A 163 0.55 -18.07 -2.49
N ASN A 164 -0.52 -17.76 -3.21
CA ASN A 164 -0.42 -17.21 -4.56
C ASN A 164 -0.02 -15.73 -4.53
N VAL A 165 1.19 -15.42 -4.98
CA VAL A 165 1.54 -14.07 -5.49
C VAL A 165 1.33 -14.13 -6.98
N SER A 166 0.57 -13.19 -7.57
CA SER A 166 0.44 -13.13 -9.02
C SER A 166 1.83 -13.02 -9.66
N ASP A 167 2.26 -14.10 -10.31
CA ASP A 167 3.61 -14.22 -10.83
C ASP A 167 3.74 -13.81 -12.30
N SER A 168 2.63 -13.82 -13.00
CA SER A 168 2.62 -13.80 -14.44
C SER A 168 1.79 -12.66 -14.98
N TRP A 169 2.33 -12.02 -16.01
CA TRP A 169 1.62 -11.10 -16.90
C TRP A 169 0.53 -11.82 -17.73
N VAL A 170 0.38 -13.13 -17.54
CA VAL A 170 -0.48 -14.04 -18.27
C VAL A 170 -1.24 -14.87 -17.26
N GLY A 171 -2.52 -15.15 -17.51
CA GLY A 171 -3.28 -16.06 -16.67
C GLY A 171 -4.51 -15.41 -16.08
N ARG A 172 -5.02 -15.99 -15.00
CA ARG A 172 -6.27 -15.59 -14.35
C ARG A 172 -5.93 -14.86 -13.08
N ILE A 173 -6.36 -13.62 -12.97
CA ILE A 173 -6.16 -12.79 -11.81
C ILE A 173 -7.50 -12.61 -11.11
N VAL A 174 -7.49 -12.77 -9.80
CA VAL A 174 -8.60 -12.45 -8.91
C VAL A 174 -8.09 -11.50 -7.84
N TYR A 175 -8.84 -10.44 -7.60
CA TYR A 175 -8.56 -9.51 -6.51
C TYR A 175 -9.14 -10.04 -5.21
N VAL A 176 -8.33 -9.98 -4.15
CA VAL A 176 -8.71 -10.32 -2.78
C VAL A 176 -8.58 -9.06 -1.93
N LEU A 177 -9.57 -8.77 -1.09
CA LEU A 177 -9.44 -7.71 -0.10
C LEU A 177 -8.78 -8.26 1.18
N ARG A 178 -7.60 -7.75 1.53
CA ARG A 178 -6.95 -8.04 2.81
C ARG A 178 -7.09 -6.86 3.73
N VAL A 179 -7.62 -7.09 4.92
CA VAL A 179 -7.74 -6.07 5.96
C VAL A 179 -6.74 -6.36 7.06
N PHE A 180 -5.92 -5.38 7.39
CA PHE A 180 -5.07 -5.38 8.56
C PHE A 180 -5.71 -4.52 9.64
N TYR A 181 -5.68 -4.99 10.88
CA TYR A 181 -6.30 -4.32 12.00
C TYR A 181 -5.51 -4.57 13.29
N MET A 182 -5.57 -3.61 14.22
CA MET A 182 -5.08 -3.81 15.58
C MET A 182 -6.22 -4.27 16.46
N LEU A 183 -5.99 -5.32 17.24
CA LEU A 183 -6.97 -5.78 18.24
C LEU A 183 -7.25 -4.67 19.25
N GLY A 184 -8.52 -4.53 19.61
CA GLY A 184 -8.99 -3.50 20.54
C GLY A 184 -10.50 -3.60 20.76
N PRO A 185 -11.11 -2.55 21.32
CA PRO A 185 -12.56 -2.44 21.47
C PRO A 185 -13.32 -2.63 20.15
N ILE A 186 -14.63 -2.86 20.23
CA ILE A 186 -15.48 -3.00 19.04
C ILE A 186 -15.30 -1.77 18.13
N ASN A 187 -15.17 -2.03 16.83
CA ASN A 187 -15.07 -0.97 15.85
C ASN A 187 -16.47 -0.49 15.47
N GLU A 188 -16.72 0.80 15.70
CA GLU A 188 -17.97 1.48 15.32
C GLU A 188 -17.92 2.09 13.92
N GLU A 189 -16.84 1.83 13.17
CA GLU A 189 -16.67 2.27 11.80
C GLU A 189 -17.04 1.17 10.80
N GLU A 190 -17.33 1.59 9.57
CA GLU A 190 -17.41 0.73 8.40
C GLU A 190 -16.32 1.09 7.38
N VAL A 191 -15.87 0.11 6.62
CA VAL A 191 -14.89 0.29 5.54
C VAL A 191 -15.61 0.66 4.26
N GLY A 192 -15.08 1.65 3.54
CA GLY A 192 -15.46 2.01 2.19
C GLY A 192 -14.27 2.06 1.24
N LEU A 193 -14.56 2.04 -0.06
CA LEU A 193 -13.58 2.20 -1.13
C LEU A 193 -14.04 3.29 -2.09
N ALA A 194 -13.11 4.11 -2.56
CA ALA A 194 -13.33 5.12 -3.59
C ALA A 194 -12.30 4.96 -4.72
N ASP A 195 -12.80 4.85 -5.95
CA ASP A 195 -11.97 4.69 -7.14
C ASP A 195 -11.88 5.99 -7.93
N PHE A 196 -10.65 6.40 -8.24
CA PHE A 196 -10.34 7.57 -9.05
C PHE A 196 -9.72 7.09 -10.36
N VAL A 197 -10.55 7.12 -11.40
CA VAL A 197 -10.20 6.70 -12.75
C VAL A 197 -9.66 7.91 -13.51
N PRO A 198 -8.48 7.82 -14.15
CA PRO A 198 -7.99 8.93 -14.95
C PRO A 198 -8.90 9.19 -16.15
N GLN A 199 -9.23 10.46 -16.39
CA GLN A 199 -10.04 10.87 -17.54
C GLN A 199 -9.31 10.56 -18.86
N TYR A 200 -10.08 10.12 -19.85
CA TYR A 200 -9.61 10.03 -21.22
C TYR A 200 -9.44 11.44 -21.82
N LEU A 201 -8.25 11.75 -22.30
CA LEU A 201 -7.93 13.07 -22.86
C LEU A 201 -8.02 13.06 -24.39
N GLU A 202 -7.31 12.13 -25.03
CA GLU A 202 -7.23 12.05 -26.48
C GLU A 202 -6.87 10.63 -26.94
N GLY A 203 -7.09 10.34 -28.22
CA GLY A 203 -6.86 9.03 -28.83
C GLY A 203 -7.72 8.84 -30.08
N GLY A 204 -7.46 7.78 -30.83
CA GLY A 204 -8.21 7.46 -32.03
C GLY A 204 -7.76 6.15 -32.67
N VAL A 205 -8.32 5.80 -33.82
CA VAL A 205 -8.03 4.52 -34.52
C VAL A 205 -6.52 4.30 -34.76
N PHE A 206 -5.75 5.39 -34.92
CA PHE A 206 -4.30 5.35 -35.17
C PHE A 206 -3.47 6.03 -34.09
N ARG A 207 -4.09 6.50 -33.00
CA ARG A 207 -3.39 7.17 -31.90
C ARG A 207 -3.62 6.41 -30.62
N LYS A 208 -2.53 6.08 -29.91
CA LYS A 208 -2.62 5.50 -28.58
C LYS A 208 -3.46 6.43 -27.70
N PRO A 209 -4.43 5.90 -26.97
CA PRO A 209 -5.22 6.71 -26.05
C PRO A 209 -4.31 7.25 -24.96
N LYS A 210 -4.61 8.46 -24.53
CA LYS A 210 -3.89 9.20 -23.52
C LYS A 210 -4.88 9.56 -22.41
N PHE A 211 -4.44 9.34 -21.19
CA PHE A 211 -5.20 9.60 -19.99
C PHE A 211 -4.53 10.68 -19.15
N GLU A 212 -5.26 11.20 -18.17
CA GLU A 212 -4.72 12.10 -17.14
C GLU A 212 -3.47 11.54 -16.47
N SER A 213 -2.57 12.42 -16.01
CA SER A 213 -1.45 12.01 -15.15
C SER A 213 -1.94 11.55 -13.78
N GLN A 214 -1.09 10.80 -13.08
CA GLN A 214 -1.37 10.38 -11.71
C GLN A 214 -1.56 11.61 -10.79
N SER A 215 -0.77 12.66 -11.01
CA SER A 215 -0.90 13.93 -10.27
C SER A 215 -2.29 14.56 -10.41
N CYS A 216 -2.94 14.46 -11.59
CA CYS A 216 -4.31 14.94 -11.78
C CYS A 216 -5.33 14.07 -11.03
N VAL A 217 -5.16 12.74 -11.09
CA VAL A 217 -6.00 11.79 -10.35
C VAL A 217 -5.89 12.00 -8.84
N LEU A 218 -4.70 12.26 -8.33
CA LEU A 218 -4.47 12.57 -6.92
C LEU A 218 -5.13 13.87 -6.49
N ARG A 219 -5.12 14.90 -7.34
CA ARG A 219 -5.85 16.14 -7.06
C ARG A 219 -7.35 15.89 -6.95
N ASN A 220 -7.92 15.05 -7.81
CA ASN A 220 -9.34 14.66 -7.74
C ASN A 220 -9.63 13.89 -6.44
N ALA A 221 -8.74 12.97 -6.06
CA ALA A 221 -8.83 12.25 -4.79
C ALA A 221 -8.73 13.17 -3.57
N SER A 222 -7.77 14.09 -3.56
CA SER A 222 -7.61 15.09 -2.50
C SER A 222 -8.85 15.97 -2.38
N LYS A 223 -9.41 16.43 -3.50
CA LYS A 223 -10.66 17.20 -3.49
C LYS A 223 -11.79 16.39 -2.85
N TRP A 224 -11.98 15.14 -3.27
CA TRP A 224 -13.00 14.27 -2.68
C TRP A 224 -12.78 14.06 -1.18
N LEU A 225 -11.55 13.78 -0.72
CA LEU A 225 -11.24 13.65 0.70
C LEU A 225 -11.61 14.91 1.49
N SER A 226 -11.29 16.10 0.97
CA SER A 226 -11.63 17.37 1.61
C SER A 226 -13.14 17.68 1.64
N GLU A 227 -13.91 17.12 0.71
CA GLU A 227 -15.37 17.26 0.64
C GLU A 227 -16.10 16.26 1.54
N ASN A 228 -15.42 15.24 2.08
CA ASN A 228 -15.99 14.19 2.92
C ASN A 228 -15.24 14.10 4.27
N PRO A 229 -15.28 15.14 5.12
CA PRO A 229 -14.48 15.21 6.35
C PRO A 229 -14.88 14.15 7.40
N GLU A 230 -15.99 13.45 7.24
CA GLU A 230 -16.42 12.37 8.13
C GLU A 230 -15.65 11.06 7.93
N ILE A 231 -14.87 10.93 6.86
CA ILE A 231 -14.12 9.71 6.55
C ILE A 231 -12.69 9.79 7.09
N ASN A 232 -12.18 8.65 7.54
CA ASN A 232 -10.80 8.46 7.94
C ASN A 232 -10.05 7.74 6.82
N PHE A 233 -9.01 8.37 6.28
CA PHE A 233 -8.15 7.74 5.28
C PHE A 233 -7.43 6.51 5.88
N CYS A 234 -7.46 5.37 5.19
CA CYS A 234 -6.73 4.16 5.59
C CYS A 234 -5.53 3.89 4.68
N SER A 235 -5.76 3.85 3.37
CA SER A 235 -4.71 3.55 2.41
C SER A 235 -5.07 4.04 1.01
N ALA A 236 -4.04 4.27 0.19
CA ALA A 236 -4.17 4.51 -1.23
C ALA A 236 -3.35 3.47 -2.01
N MET A 237 -3.90 2.99 -3.11
CA MET A 237 -3.30 1.97 -3.95
C MET A 237 -3.50 2.24 -5.44
N SER A 238 -2.48 1.96 -6.24
CA SER A 238 -2.54 1.95 -7.69
C SER A 238 -2.95 0.57 -8.19
N LEU A 239 -4.05 0.48 -8.94
CA LEU A 239 -4.61 -0.79 -9.42
C LEU A 239 -4.76 -0.82 -10.94
N ASP A 240 -4.35 -1.92 -11.56
CA ASP A 240 -4.51 -2.13 -13.00
C ASP A 240 -5.91 -2.71 -13.32
N VAL A 241 -6.83 -1.88 -13.79
CA VAL A 241 -8.18 -2.31 -14.17
C VAL A 241 -8.25 -2.61 -15.66
N LYS A 242 -8.88 -3.73 -16.02
CA LYS A 242 -9.06 -4.12 -17.42
C LYS A 242 -10.06 -3.19 -18.12
N LEU A 243 -9.65 -2.61 -19.24
CA LEU A 243 -10.52 -1.80 -20.08
C LEU A 243 -11.46 -2.71 -20.90
N LYS A 244 -12.77 -2.52 -20.72
CA LYS A 244 -13.79 -3.10 -21.61
C LYS A 244 -13.98 -2.24 -22.85
N SER A 245 -14.00 -0.92 -22.65
CA SER A 245 -14.04 0.09 -23.70
C SER A 245 -13.40 1.38 -23.19
N MET A 246 -13.11 2.33 -24.08
CA MET A 246 -12.56 3.64 -23.67
C MET A 246 -13.55 4.49 -22.85
N VAL A 247 -14.84 4.17 -22.89
CA VAL A 247 -15.91 4.96 -22.26
C VAL A 247 -16.43 4.30 -20.97
N SER A 248 -16.19 3.00 -20.80
CA SER A 248 -16.64 2.25 -19.63
C SER A 248 -15.51 1.44 -19.04
N ILE A 249 -15.10 1.88 -17.85
CA ILE A 249 -14.09 1.26 -17.00
C ILE A 249 -14.82 0.65 -15.82
N ASP A 250 -14.75 -0.67 -15.69
CA ASP A 250 -15.43 -1.42 -14.65
C ASP A 250 -14.45 -1.69 -13.51
N THR A 251 -14.36 -0.75 -12.58
CA THR A 251 -13.47 -0.83 -11.41
C THR A 251 -13.97 -1.80 -10.34
N LYS A 252 -15.22 -2.25 -10.47
CA LYS A 252 -15.88 -3.15 -9.52
C LYS A 252 -15.59 -4.62 -9.79
N ARG A 253 -15.02 -4.92 -10.96
CA ARG A 253 -14.71 -6.29 -11.37
C ARG A 253 -13.54 -6.86 -10.57
N MET A 254 -13.81 -7.98 -9.89
CA MET A 254 -12.81 -8.66 -9.04
C MET A 254 -11.98 -9.72 -9.75
N SER A 255 -12.24 -10.03 -11.03
CA SER A 255 -11.46 -11.04 -11.76
C SER A 255 -11.27 -10.70 -13.22
N PHE A 256 -10.13 -11.07 -13.80
CA PHE A 256 -9.88 -10.94 -15.23
C PHE A 256 -8.84 -11.94 -15.72
N ARG A 257 -8.82 -12.15 -17.03
CA ARG A 257 -7.70 -12.83 -17.70
C ARG A 257 -6.68 -11.80 -18.15
N ARG A 258 -5.45 -11.92 -17.64
CA ARG A 258 -4.26 -11.16 -18.05
C ARG A 258 -3.66 -11.79 -19.31
N GLY A 259 -3.06 -10.96 -20.17
CA GLY A 259 -2.61 -11.36 -21.51
C GLY A 259 -3.63 -11.13 -22.63
N THR A 260 -4.80 -10.55 -22.33
CA THR A 260 -5.77 -10.12 -23.35
C THR A 260 -6.31 -8.73 -23.01
N GLY A 261 -6.35 -7.84 -23.99
CA GLY A 261 -6.89 -6.49 -23.86
C GLY A 261 -5.93 -5.49 -23.19
N ASP A 262 -6.43 -4.28 -23.02
CA ASP A 262 -5.71 -3.17 -22.42
C ASP A 262 -6.10 -2.99 -20.96
N PHE A 263 -5.17 -2.48 -20.16
CA PHE A 263 -5.38 -2.16 -18.76
C PHE A 263 -5.04 -0.68 -18.53
N ILE A 264 -5.79 -0.08 -17.61
CA ILE A 264 -5.56 1.28 -17.14
C ILE A 264 -5.26 1.23 -15.65
N ARG A 265 -4.35 2.08 -15.20
CA ARG A 265 -4.07 2.22 -13.77
C ARG A 265 -5.02 3.25 -13.17
N ILE A 266 -5.69 2.87 -12.09
CA ILE A 266 -6.54 3.75 -11.29
C ILE A 266 -5.90 3.96 -9.92
N LEU A 267 -6.36 4.99 -9.19
CA LEU A 267 -6.07 5.16 -7.77
C LEU A 267 -7.30 4.71 -6.97
N ARG A 268 -7.13 3.73 -6.08
CA ARG A 268 -8.15 3.32 -5.10
C ARG A 268 -7.77 3.82 -3.73
N ILE A 269 -8.70 4.50 -3.06
CA ILE A 269 -8.58 4.87 -1.65
C ILE A 269 -9.47 3.94 -0.84
N ALA A 270 -8.91 3.34 0.20
CA ALA A 270 -9.68 2.76 1.28
C ALA A 270 -9.79 3.74 2.44
N TYR A 271 -10.98 3.80 3.02
CA TYR A 271 -11.30 4.67 4.13
C TYR A 271 -12.20 3.94 5.13
N THR A 272 -12.24 4.43 6.36
CA THR A 272 -13.29 4.12 7.31
C THR A 272 -14.19 5.31 7.53
N LYS A 273 -15.42 5.10 7.98
CA LYS A 273 -16.32 6.16 8.42
C LYS A 273 -17.22 5.66 9.55
N PRO A 274 -17.77 6.53 10.41
CA PRO A 274 -18.71 6.12 11.43
C PRO A 274 -19.88 5.34 10.83
N ARG A 275 -20.27 4.25 11.48
CA ARG A 275 -21.45 3.48 11.09
C ARG A 275 -22.69 4.36 11.25
N GLU A 276 -23.60 4.30 10.29
CA GLU A 276 -24.94 4.87 10.44
C GLU A 276 -25.69 4.07 11.51
N VAL A 277 -25.61 4.51 12.77
CA VAL A 277 -26.49 4.02 13.83
C VAL A 277 -27.90 4.56 13.53
N SER A 278 -28.91 3.69 13.60
CA SER A 278 -30.33 4.07 13.41
C SER A 278 -30.60 5.40 14.13
N ALA A 279 -31.21 6.36 13.41
CA ALA A 279 -31.30 7.79 13.72
C ALA A 279 -31.97 8.16 15.06
N ASP A 280 -32.25 7.19 15.93
CA ASP A 280 -33.02 7.33 17.16
C ASP A 280 -32.18 7.82 18.35
N ILE A 281 -30.85 7.89 18.23
CA ILE A 281 -29.99 8.48 19.26
C ILE A 281 -29.31 9.72 18.68
N PRO A 282 -29.71 10.94 19.08
CA PRO A 282 -28.99 12.15 18.73
C PRO A 282 -27.62 12.11 19.42
N ILE A 283 -26.62 11.58 18.73
CA ILE A 283 -25.23 11.68 19.14
C ILE A 283 -24.83 13.14 18.94
N SER A 284 -24.86 13.91 20.02
CA SER A 284 -24.30 15.24 20.07
C SER A 284 -22.78 15.12 20.00
N SER A 285 -22.22 14.86 18.81
CA SER A 285 -20.78 14.95 18.60
C SER A 285 -20.39 16.43 18.63
N THR A 286 -20.09 16.94 19.82
CA THR A 286 -19.60 18.31 20.03
C THR A 286 -18.17 18.51 19.53
N LEU A 287 -17.52 17.47 19.01
CA LEU A 287 -16.17 17.59 18.46
C LEU A 287 -16.25 18.16 17.04
N PRO A 288 -15.38 19.12 16.70
CA PRO A 288 -15.27 19.60 15.33
C PRO A 288 -14.89 18.43 14.41
N PRO A 289 -15.30 18.46 13.13
CA PRO A 289 -14.87 17.46 12.16
C PRO A 289 -13.33 17.43 12.08
N PRO A 290 -12.73 16.27 11.78
CA PRO A 290 -11.29 16.21 11.58
C PRO A 290 -10.88 17.12 10.41
N PRO A 291 -9.64 17.61 10.41
CA PRO A 291 -9.16 18.46 9.33
C PRO A 291 -9.22 17.74 7.99
N PRO A 292 -9.54 18.44 6.89
CA PRO A 292 -9.56 17.86 5.55
C PRO A 292 -8.18 17.35 5.15
N VAL A 293 -8.15 16.20 4.47
CA VAL A 293 -6.91 15.58 3.98
C VAL A 293 -6.59 16.06 2.57
N TYR A 294 -5.40 16.63 2.39
CA TYR A 294 -4.87 17.03 1.09
C TYR A 294 -3.80 16.05 0.63
N LEU A 295 -4.24 15.06 -0.14
CA LEU A 295 -3.43 13.93 -0.54
C LEU A 295 -2.38 14.30 -1.60
N GLU A 296 -1.12 14.02 -1.29
CA GLU A 296 0.01 14.09 -2.22
C GLU A 296 0.84 12.81 -2.20
N HIS A 297 1.78 12.70 -3.14
CA HIS A 297 2.67 11.55 -3.19
C HIS A 297 4.12 11.83 -3.59
N ARG A 298 4.99 10.89 -3.20
CA ARG A 298 6.38 10.79 -3.65
C ARG A 298 6.72 9.34 -3.98
N VAL A 299 7.60 9.16 -4.96
CA VAL A 299 8.00 7.84 -5.47
C VAL A 299 9.50 7.67 -5.27
N PHE A 300 9.92 6.51 -4.79
CA PHE A 300 11.29 6.14 -4.52
C PHE A 300 11.59 4.82 -5.22
N ALA A 301 12.75 4.71 -5.87
CA ALA A 301 13.10 3.46 -6.52
C ALA A 301 13.60 2.48 -5.47
N LEU A 302 13.15 1.23 -5.51
CA LEU A 302 13.58 0.24 -4.50
C LEU A 302 15.06 -0.14 -4.59
N HIS A 303 15.78 0.27 -5.64
CA HIS A 303 17.23 0.06 -5.70
C HIS A 303 18.04 1.20 -5.06
N MET A 304 17.39 2.29 -4.65
CA MET A 304 18.03 3.36 -3.89
C MET A 304 18.47 2.80 -2.54
N ASP A 305 19.63 3.24 -2.06
CA ASP A 305 20.09 2.83 -0.75
C ASP A 305 19.20 3.45 0.35
N TYR A 306 19.15 2.81 1.52
CA TYR A 306 18.30 3.29 2.61
C TYR A 306 18.69 4.70 3.08
N SER A 307 19.98 5.03 3.06
CA SER A 307 20.46 6.37 3.40
C SER A 307 19.92 7.43 2.45
N GLU A 308 19.85 7.15 1.15
CA GLU A 308 19.34 8.03 0.11
C GLU A 308 17.83 8.20 0.26
N ILE A 309 17.09 7.12 0.47
CA ILE A 309 15.64 7.18 0.78
C ILE A 309 15.41 8.00 2.05
N LYS A 310 16.16 7.72 3.13
CA LYS A 310 16.05 8.43 4.41
C LYS A 310 16.41 9.91 4.28
N CYS A 311 17.50 10.25 3.61
CA CYS A 311 17.91 11.63 3.35
C CYS A 311 16.85 12.36 2.54
N THR A 312 16.32 11.72 1.50
CA THR A 312 15.28 12.30 0.66
C THR A 312 13.99 12.54 1.46
N ILE A 313 13.54 11.55 2.24
CA ILE A 313 12.39 11.71 3.14
C ILE A 313 12.65 12.82 4.17
N ASN A 314 13.81 12.86 4.82
CA ASN A 314 14.14 13.87 5.82
C ASN A 314 14.20 15.29 5.24
N TYR A 315 14.82 15.43 4.07
CA TYR A 315 14.87 16.67 3.31
C TYR A 315 13.45 17.17 2.98
N PHE A 316 12.62 16.27 2.45
CA PHE A 316 11.24 16.58 2.11
C PHE A 316 10.38 16.95 3.32
N MET A 317 10.54 16.20 4.42
CA MET A 317 9.81 16.44 5.67
C MET A 317 10.33 17.67 6.44
N GLY A 318 11.29 18.42 5.88
CA GLY A 318 11.75 19.70 6.41
C GLY A 318 12.57 19.60 7.69
N ARG A 319 13.31 18.48 7.90
CA ARG A 319 14.22 18.34 9.05
C ARG A 319 15.53 19.14 8.91
N ASP A 320 15.82 19.72 7.75
CA ASP A 320 16.95 20.65 7.62
C ASP A 320 16.58 22.02 8.19
N GLU A 321 17.50 22.56 8.99
CA GLU A 321 17.46 23.66 9.97
C GLU A 321 16.88 25.03 9.53
N TRP A 322 16.23 25.12 8.37
CA TRP A 322 15.86 26.37 7.70
C TRP A 322 14.40 26.82 7.89
N ARG A 323 13.56 26.09 8.63
CA ARG A 323 12.21 26.57 8.97
C ARG A 323 12.19 27.22 10.34
N THR A 324 12.12 28.55 10.33
CA THR A 324 11.84 29.38 11.51
C THR A 324 10.59 28.86 12.24
N SER A 325 10.62 28.91 13.57
CA SER A 325 9.72 28.29 14.55
C SER A 325 8.22 28.67 14.48
N GLN A 326 7.72 29.25 13.39
CA GLN A 326 6.33 29.69 13.26
C GLN A 326 5.55 29.05 12.10
N GLU A 327 6.18 28.25 11.23
CA GLU A 327 5.50 27.61 10.09
C GLU A 327 5.92 26.14 9.90
N GLN A 328 5.93 25.36 10.98
CA GLN A 328 6.11 23.91 10.89
C GLN A 328 4.82 23.24 10.42
N TYR A 329 4.51 23.38 9.13
CA TYR A 329 3.56 22.47 8.48
C TYR A 329 4.19 21.10 8.44
N LYS A 330 3.70 20.23 9.31
CA LYS A 330 4.15 18.85 9.35
C LYS A 330 3.32 18.05 8.36
N TRP A 331 3.95 17.55 7.30
CA TRP A 331 3.33 16.55 6.44
C TRP A 331 3.02 15.32 7.28
N LEU A 332 1.80 14.79 7.13
CA LEU A 332 1.40 13.57 7.82
C LEU A 332 1.51 12.42 6.84
N LEU A 333 2.44 11.49 7.06
CA LEU A 333 2.48 10.24 6.29
C LEU A 333 1.18 9.46 6.59
N LEU A 334 0.42 9.18 5.54
CA LEU A 334 -0.87 8.51 5.63
C LEU A 334 -0.73 7.02 5.32
N SER A 335 -0.12 6.69 4.18
CA SER A 335 0.11 5.32 3.77
C SER A 335 1.29 5.22 2.82
N CYS A 336 1.64 3.99 2.45
CA CYS A 336 2.54 3.72 1.35
C CYS A 336 1.98 2.59 0.49
N GLU A 337 2.61 2.40 -0.66
CA GLU A 337 2.46 1.18 -1.44
C GLU A 337 3.79 0.78 -2.08
N THR A 338 3.94 -0.53 -2.32
CA THR A 338 4.90 -1.02 -3.32
C THR A 338 4.18 -1.20 -4.65
N VAL A 339 4.60 -0.46 -5.67
CA VAL A 339 3.94 -0.45 -6.98
C VAL A 339 4.93 -0.80 -8.09
N PRO A 340 4.56 -1.65 -9.06
CA PRO A 340 5.36 -1.85 -10.25
C PRO A 340 5.30 -0.62 -11.16
N VAL A 341 6.45 -0.16 -11.64
CA VAL A 341 6.67 1.00 -12.49
C VAL A 341 7.38 0.51 -13.76
N PHE A 342 6.90 0.94 -14.92
CA PHE A 342 7.41 0.52 -16.23
C PHE A 342 8.25 1.63 -16.84
N ALA A 343 9.55 1.38 -16.99
CA ALA A 343 10.43 2.29 -17.71
C ALA A 343 10.76 1.74 -19.09
N ASN A 344 10.75 2.64 -20.08
CA ASN A 344 11.29 2.35 -21.39
C ASN A 344 12.81 2.59 -21.33
N ASN A 345 13.61 1.61 -21.77
CA ASN A 345 15.07 1.52 -21.56
C ASN A 345 15.92 2.66 -22.17
N GLY A 346 15.30 3.70 -22.74
CA GLY A 346 15.98 4.85 -23.33
C GLY A 346 15.70 6.21 -22.66
N LEU A 347 14.82 6.29 -21.66
CA LEU A 347 14.43 7.56 -21.06
C LEU A 347 15.29 7.90 -19.83
N LYS A 348 16.14 8.93 -19.95
CA LYS A 348 16.74 9.63 -18.79
C LYS A 348 15.70 10.55 -18.16
N THR A 349 14.64 9.99 -17.60
CA THR A 349 13.55 10.73 -16.95
C THR A 349 13.60 10.52 -15.44
N SER A 350 13.10 11.50 -14.66
CA SER A 350 12.97 11.33 -13.21
C SER A 350 11.99 10.18 -12.89
N LEU A 351 12.11 9.58 -11.71
CA LEU A 351 11.26 8.47 -11.31
C LEU A 351 9.78 8.87 -11.23
N GLU A 352 9.49 10.11 -10.85
CA GLU A 352 8.13 10.67 -10.86
C GLU A 352 7.57 10.68 -12.28
N SER A 353 8.36 11.10 -13.26
CA SER A 353 7.95 11.07 -14.67
C SER A 353 7.74 9.63 -15.16
N ILE A 354 8.53 8.66 -14.69
CA ILE A 354 8.33 7.25 -15.02
C ILE A 354 7.05 6.71 -14.35
N SER A 355 6.76 7.11 -13.10
CA SER A 355 5.54 6.75 -12.39
C SER A 355 4.31 7.32 -13.09
N ASP A 356 4.32 8.62 -13.42
CA ASP A 356 3.25 9.29 -14.17
C ASP A 356 3.06 8.62 -15.55
N HIS A 357 4.16 8.34 -16.26
CA HIS A 357 4.10 7.65 -17.55
C HIS A 357 3.52 6.24 -17.43
N SER A 358 3.89 5.50 -16.38
CA SER A 358 3.34 4.17 -16.08
C SER A 358 1.86 4.22 -15.75
N PHE A 359 1.39 5.32 -15.16
CA PHE A 359 0.00 5.54 -14.84
C PHE A 359 -0.84 5.90 -16.07
N GLN A 360 -0.30 6.73 -16.96
CA GLN A 360 -0.95 7.16 -18.20
C GLN A 360 -0.97 6.09 -19.29
N THR A 361 0.03 5.21 -19.30
CA THR A 361 0.21 4.27 -20.39
C THR A 361 -0.74 3.09 -20.25
N LEU A 362 -1.46 2.78 -21.33
CA LEU A 362 -2.14 1.50 -21.43
C LEU A 362 -1.15 0.36 -21.28
N LEU A 363 -1.35 -0.45 -20.26
CA LEU A 363 -0.63 -1.69 -20.09
C LEU A 363 -1.29 -2.72 -21.02
N SER A 364 -0.91 -2.69 -22.30
CA SER A 364 -1.27 -3.78 -23.22
C SER A 364 -0.31 -4.95 -23.01
N SER A 365 -0.79 -6.17 -23.27
CA SER A 365 0.05 -7.38 -23.19
C SER A 365 1.32 -7.31 -24.06
N ASN A 366 1.30 -6.47 -25.11
CA ASN A 366 2.44 -6.27 -25.99
C ASN A 366 3.40 -5.18 -25.50
N TYR A 367 2.92 -4.22 -24.71
CA TYR A 367 3.75 -3.11 -24.22
C TYR A 367 4.67 -3.53 -23.07
N THR A 368 4.23 -4.47 -22.23
CA THR A 368 5.04 -5.02 -21.14
C THR A 368 6.25 -5.82 -21.63
N LEU A 369 6.20 -6.41 -22.83
CA LEU A 369 7.34 -7.14 -23.40
C LEU A 369 8.53 -6.23 -23.75
N CYS A 370 8.31 -4.92 -23.91
CA CYS A 370 9.35 -3.97 -24.31
C CYS A 370 9.81 -3.04 -23.17
N CYS A 371 9.22 -3.13 -21.98
CA CYS A 371 9.55 -2.27 -20.85
C CYS A 371 10.19 -3.08 -19.73
N SER A 372 11.15 -2.46 -19.03
CA SER A 372 11.66 -3.02 -17.80
C SER A 372 10.70 -2.69 -16.66
N GLU A 373 10.29 -3.73 -15.93
CA GLU A 373 9.48 -3.60 -14.71
C GLU A 373 10.41 -3.37 -13.51
N TYR A 374 10.15 -2.29 -12.78
CA TYR A 374 10.82 -1.99 -11.51
C TYR A 374 9.77 -1.85 -10.43
N PHE A 375 10.10 -2.20 -9.20
CA PHE A 375 9.25 -1.87 -8.06
C PHE A 375 9.70 -0.53 -7.47
N ALA A 376 8.72 0.33 -7.19
CA ALA A 376 8.92 1.59 -6.50
C ALA A 376 8.14 1.58 -5.17
N LEU A 377 8.72 2.24 -4.17
CA LEU A 377 8.03 2.62 -2.95
C LEU A 377 7.34 3.96 -3.22
N LYS A 378 6.03 4.01 -3.05
CA LYS A 378 5.28 5.25 -3.11
C LYS A 378 4.76 5.61 -1.73
N LEU A 379 5.00 6.84 -1.32
CA LEU A 379 4.52 7.41 -0.06
C LEU A 379 3.37 8.35 -0.36
N TYR A 380 2.29 8.21 0.39
CA TYR A 380 1.12 9.08 0.38
C TYR A 380 1.08 9.87 1.67
N TYR A 381 0.94 11.18 1.57
CA TYR A 381 0.96 12.07 2.72
C TYR A 381 -0.06 13.20 2.58
N ASP A 382 -0.50 13.71 3.72
CA ASP A 382 -1.30 14.93 3.82
C ASP A 382 -0.37 16.14 3.84
N VAL A 383 -0.55 17.09 2.92
CA VAL A 383 0.16 18.37 2.92
C VAL A 383 -0.47 19.41 3.85
N GLY A 384 -1.64 19.11 4.40
CA GLY A 384 -2.42 20.01 5.25
C GLY A 384 -3.04 21.17 4.48
N TYR A 385 -3.94 21.91 5.15
CA TYR A 385 -4.70 23.01 4.56
C TYR A 385 -3.83 24.11 3.93
N TYR A 386 -2.71 24.44 4.57
CA TYR A 386 -1.79 25.46 4.06
C TYR A 386 -0.86 24.95 2.96
N GLY A 387 -0.75 23.62 2.78
CA GLY A 387 -0.05 23.02 1.65
C GLY A 387 -0.77 23.24 0.31
N ILE A 388 -2.06 23.61 0.33
CA ILE A 388 -2.87 23.84 -0.86
C ILE A 388 -2.29 24.95 -1.76
N ASP A 389 -1.71 26.00 -1.17
CA ASP A 389 -1.14 27.11 -1.92
C ASP A 389 0.05 26.65 -2.80
N HIS A 390 0.76 25.61 -2.37
CA HIS A 390 1.82 24.97 -3.16
C HIS A 390 1.30 24.06 -4.28
N LEU A 391 0.04 23.61 -4.21
CA LEU A 391 -0.58 22.78 -5.24
C LEU A 391 -1.05 23.59 -6.47
N GLY A 392 -0.87 24.91 -6.45
CA GLY A 392 -1.28 25.80 -7.54
C GLY A 392 -2.80 25.85 -7.73
N VAL A 393 -3.57 25.44 -6.71
CA VAL A 393 -5.02 25.61 -6.69
C VAL A 393 -5.29 27.06 -6.32
N ALA A 394 -5.40 27.93 -7.32
CA ALA A 394 -5.79 29.32 -7.13
C ALA A 394 -7.23 29.35 -6.56
N THR A 395 -7.36 29.32 -5.24
CA THR A 395 -8.64 29.52 -4.56
C THR A 395 -8.94 31.02 -4.62
N GLY A 396 -9.74 31.43 -5.60
CA GLY A 396 -10.18 32.81 -5.81
C GLY A 396 -11.13 33.37 -4.72
N THR A 397 -11.12 32.81 -3.51
CA THR A 397 -12.02 33.19 -2.42
C THR A 397 -11.23 33.34 -1.14
N GLY A 398 -11.02 34.59 -0.71
CA GLY A 398 -10.45 34.89 0.60
C GLY A 398 -11.31 34.30 1.70
N LEU A 399 -10.75 33.35 2.45
CA LEU A 399 -11.35 32.75 3.64
C LEU A 399 -10.44 33.00 4.86
N PRO A 400 -11.04 33.09 6.06
CA PRO A 400 -10.39 33.69 7.22
C PRO A 400 -9.31 32.78 7.83
N THR A 401 -8.13 33.37 8.02
CA THR A 401 -6.98 32.83 8.75
C THR A 401 -7.27 32.80 10.24
N SER A 402 -7.85 31.72 10.76
CA SER A 402 -7.81 31.46 12.21
C SER A 402 -7.89 29.97 12.56
N LEU A 403 -6.83 29.51 13.22
CA LEU A 403 -6.66 28.29 14.05
C LEU A 403 -6.78 26.91 13.39
N TYR A 404 -5.71 26.11 13.48
CA TYR A 404 -5.50 25.00 14.44
C TYR A 404 -4.07 24.49 14.22
N MET A 405 -3.14 24.75 15.15
CA MET A 405 -1.80 24.16 15.13
C MET A 405 -1.78 22.93 16.06
N ARG A 406 -1.49 21.76 15.51
CA ARG A 406 -0.95 20.63 16.28
C ARG A 406 0.57 20.75 16.20
N GLU A 407 1.16 21.27 17.25
CA GLU A 407 2.59 21.09 17.51
C GLU A 407 2.80 19.64 18.01
N ASP A 408 4.03 19.14 17.82
CA ASP A 408 4.54 17.88 18.34
C ASP A 408 4.11 16.60 17.62
N GLN A 409 4.77 16.31 16.49
CA GLN A 409 5.12 14.93 16.18
C GLN A 409 6.48 14.94 15.45
N ALA A 410 7.51 14.26 15.92
CA ALA A 410 8.70 13.97 15.11
C ALA A 410 8.50 12.63 14.40
N PHE A 411 8.73 12.55 13.08
CA PHE A 411 8.63 11.29 12.33
C PHE A 411 10.02 10.72 12.08
N GLU A 412 10.23 9.44 12.39
CA GLU A 412 11.38 8.67 11.91
C GLU A 412 10.87 7.51 11.04
N PRO A 413 11.19 7.46 9.74
CA PRO A 413 10.83 6.32 8.91
C PRO A 413 11.62 5.09 9.38
N TYR A 414 11.02 4.26 10.24
CA TYR A 414 11.57 2.94 10.56
C TYR A 414 11.03 1.91 9.56
N ILE A 415 11.72 1.76 8.42
CA ILE A 415 11.38 0.75 7.43
C ILE A 415 12.04 -0.57 7.85
N LYS A 416 11.27 -1.44 8.50
CA LYS A 416 11.74 -2.80 8.81
C LYS A 416 11.04 -3.81 7.92
N VAL A 417 11.79 -4.41 7.01
CA VAL A 417 11.37 -5.63 6.32
C VAL A 417 11.60 -6.78 7.28
N ILE A 418 10.51 -7.36 7.77
CA ILE A 418 10.56 -8.52 8.65
C ILE A 418 10.61 -9.77 7.77
N ASP A 419 11.70 -10.53 7.90
CA ASP A 419 11.89 -11.84 7.26
C ASP A 419 12.16 -12.89 8.35
N ARG A 420 11.65 -14.11 8.15
CA ARG A 420 11.74 -15.23 9.08
C ARG A 420 12.98 -16.05 8.74
N THR A 421 14.13 -15.68 9.30
CA THR A 421 15.30 -16.56 9.41
C THR A 421 15.44 -17.01 10.85
N ASP A 422 15.25 -18.31 11.12
CA ASP A 422 15.27 -18.84 12.49
C ASP A 422 16.67 -18.72 13.14
N ASN A 423 16.66 -18.44 14.44
CA ASN A 423 17.78 -18.29 15.39
C ASN A 423 18.81 -17.17 15.22
N HIS A 424 18.77 -16.39 14.15
CA HIS A 424 19.47 -15.09 14.11
C HIS A 424 18.53 -13.96 13.71
N ILE A 425 18.44 -12.99 14.62
CA ILE A 425 17.90 -11.65 14.39
C ILE A 425 18.68 -11.06 13.20
N VAL A 426 18.10 -11.02 11.99
CA VAL A 426 18.41 -9.94 11.05
C VAL A 426 17.39 -8.83 11.28
N GLY A 427 17.49 -8.25 12.47
CA GLY A 427 16.85 -7.00 12.79
C GLY A 427 17.92 -5.93 12.75
N HIS A 428 18.09 -5.26 11.62
CA HIS A 428 18.85 -4.02 11.62
C HIS A 428 17.97 -2.91 12.19
N THR A 429 18.18 -2.60 13.48
CA THR A 429 18.30 -1.21 13.93
C THR A 429 19.70 -0.79 13.50
N LEU A 430 19.84 0.06 12.49
CA LEU A 430 21.15 0.54 12.01
C LEU A 430 21.72 1.64 12.95
N ASP A 431 21.69 1.39 14.26
CA ASP A 431 22.25 2.30 15.26
C ASP A 431 23.68 1.90 15.71
N SER A 432 24.31 0.94 15.04
CA SER A 432 25.73 0.64 15.29
C SER A 432 26.42 0.08 14.06
N ILE A 433 26.93 1.00 13.22
CA ILE A 433 28.17 0.78 12.47
C ILE A 433 29.19 1.75 13.07
N THR A 434 30.06 1.22 13.92
CA THR A 434 31.46 1.67 14.04
C THR A 434 32.33 0.62 13.41
#